data_AF-A0A2G6GPJ0-F1
#
_entry.id   AF-A0A2G6GPJ0-F1
#
_cell.length_a   1.000
_cell.length_b   1.000
_cell.length_c   1.000
_cell.angle_alpha   90.00
_cell.angle_beta   90.00
_cell.angle_gamma   90.00
#
_symmetry.space_group_name_H-M   'P 1'
#
loop_
_entity.id
_entity.type
_entity.pdbx_description
1 polymer ?
#
loop_
_entity_poly.entity_id
_entity_poly.type
_entity_poly.pdbx_seq_one_letter_code
_entity_poly.pdbx_strand_id
1 'polypeptide(L)'
;MKGIIVFAGITAIIFVVKYFNYKKQLLDRIALNPEEVKILGNIKTGNETLRWGLLFIGIALGFVLGAFFYKFSLFDDQIFAYLTGIFLSGGIALLVGYFIENKK
;
A
#
# COMPACT_ATOMS: atom_id res chain seq x y z
N MET A 1 8.12 22.59 -1.53
CA MET A 1 6.68 22.58 -1.16
C MET A 1 5.74 22.26 -2.32
N LYS A 2 5.89 22.87 -3.51
CA LYS A 2 4.98 22.62 -4.65
C LYS A 2 4.90 21.14 -5.10
N GLY A 3 6.02 20.41 -5.14
CA GLY A 3 6.03 19.00 -5.55
C GLY A 3 5.29 18.05 -4.61
N ILE A 4 5.30 18.32 -3.29
CA ILE A 4 4.60 17.49 -2.28
C ILE A 4 3.08 17.64 -2.44
N ILE A 5 2.60 18.85 -2.73
CA ILE A 5 1.18 19.13 -2.96
C ILE A 5 0.69 18.43 -4.23
N VAL A 6 1.50 18.44 -5.30
CA VAL A 6 1.19 17.73 -6.54
C VAL A 6 1.13 16.21 -6.32
N PHE A 7 2.09 15.65 -5.57
CA PHE A 7 2.13 14.22 -5.28
C PHE A 7 0.93 13.77 -4.42
N ALA A 8 0.57 14.56 -3.40
CA ALA A 8 -0.60 14.31 -2.56
C ALA A 8 -1.92 14.39 -3.37
N GLY A 9 -2.02 15.37 -4.29
CA GLY A 9 -3.18 15.52 -5.18
C GLY A 9 -3.37 14.32 -6.10
N ILE A 10 -2.30 13.85 -6.75
CA ILE A 10 -2.37 12.69 -7.65
C ILE A 10 -2.78 11.43 -6.87
N THR A 11 -2.21 11.24 -5.68
CA THR A 11 -2.52 10.07 -4.83
C THR A 11 -3.97 10.09 -4.36
N ALA A 12 -4.50 11.26 -3.99
CA ALA A 12 -5.91 11.42 -3.61
C ALA A 12 -6.86 11.11 -4.77
N ILE A 13 -6.54 11.57 -5.98
CA ILE A 13 -7.35 11.30 -7.18
C ILE A 13 -7.39 9.80 -7.49
N ILE A 14 -6.25 9.12 -7.46
CA ILE A 14 -6.17 7.67 -7.69
C ILE A 14 -7.01 6.92 -6.65
N PHE A 15 -6.93 7.33 -5.38
CA PHE A 15 -7.70 6.73 -4.30
C PHE A 15 -9.21 6.89 -4.50
N VAL A 16 -9.66 8.10 -4.85
CA VAL A 16 -11.07 8.41 -5.14
C VAL A 16 -11.57 7.57 -6.31
N VAL A 17 -10.84 7.53 -7.44
CA VAL A 17 -11.24 6.75 -8.62
C VAL A 17 -11.38 5.27 -8.27
N LYS A 18 -10.43 4.70 -7.52
CA LYS A 18 -10.47 3.29 -7.11
C LYS A 18 -11.65 3.00 -6.18
N TYR A 19 -11.93 3.89 -5.23
CA TYR A 19 -13.08 3.77 -4.32
C TYR A 19 -14.42 3.78 -5.09
N PHE A 20 -14.57 4.71 -6.04
CA PHE A 20 -15.78 4.78 -6.86
C PHE A 20 -15.95 3.57 -7.77
N ASN A 21 -14.87 3.07 -8.38
CA ASN A 21 -14.93 1.88 -9.22
C ASN A 21 -15.28 0.63 -8.40
N TYR A 22 -14.74 0.49 -7.19
CA TYR A 22 -15.10 -0.61 -6.28
C TYR A 22 -16.59 -0.57 -5.91
N LYS A 23 -17.11 0.62 -5.57
CA LYS A 23 -18.53 0.81 -5.25
C LYS A 23 -19.45 0.50 -6.43
N LYS A 24 -19.08 0.89 -7.66
CA LYS A 24 -19.83 0.55 -8.88
C LYS A 24 -19.86 -0.95 -9.13
N GLN A 25 -18.71 -1.62 -9.03
CA GLN A 25 -18.62 -3.07 -9.20
C GLN A 25 -19.45 -3.84 -8.17
N LEU A 26 -19.56 -3.35 -6.93
CA LEU A 26 -20.42 -3.95 -5.92
C LEU A 26 -21.90 -3.81 -6.28
N LEU A 27 -22.33 -2.62 -6.71
CA LEU A 27 -23.72 -2.36 -7.10
C LEU A 27 -24.13 -3.17 -8.33
N ASP A 28 -23.26 -3.26 -9.34
CA ASP A 28 -23.52 -4.04 -10.55
C ASP A 28 -23.64 -5.55 -10.25
N ARG A 29 -22.81 -6.07 -9.34
CA ARG A 29 -22.87 -7.48 -8.93
C ARG A 29 -24.13 -7.81 -8.13
N ILE A 30 -24.62 -6.88 -7.31
CA ILE A 30 -25.88 -7.02 -6.56
C ILE A 30 -27.08 -7.00 -7.52
N ALA A 31 -27.02 -6.18 -8.59
CA ALA A 31 -28.09 -6.08 -9.56
C ALA A 31 -28.19 -7.30 -10.50
N LEU A 32 -27.06 -7.95 -10.83
CA LEU A 32 -27.04 -9.05 -11.80
C LEU A 32 -27.44 -10.41 -11.21
N ASN A 33 -27.06 -10.73 -9.97
CA ASN A 33 -27.35 -12.05 -9.39
C ASN A 33 -27.24 -12.07 -7.85
N PRO A 34 -28.34 -11.92 -7.09
CA PRO A 34 -28.28 -11.77 -5.63
C PRO A 34 -27.78 -13.03 -4.87
N GLU A 35 -27.89 -14.22 -5.47
CA GLU A 35 -27.45 -15.48 -4.85
C GLU A 35 -25.95 -15.75 -5.02
N GLU A 36 -25.34 -15.34 -6.14
CA GLU A 36 -23.88 -15.45 -6.36
C GLU A 36 -23.09 -14.47 -5.50
N VAL A 37 -23.69 -13.33 -5.10
CA VAL A 37 -23.07 -12.36 -4.19
C VAL A 37 -22.78 -12.97 -2.82
N LYS A 38 -23.57 -13.95 -2.36
CA LYS A 38 -23.27 -14.72 -1.13
C LYS A 38 -22.03 -15.60 -1.27
N ILE A 39 -21.77 -16.13 -2.47
CA ILE A 39 -20.60 -16.99 -2.76
C ILE A 39 -19.35 -16.11 -2.97
N LEU A 40 -19.48 -14.98 -3.67
CA LEU A 40 -18.42 -13.98 -3.84
C LEU A 40 -18.04 -13.27 -2.53
N GLY A 41 -19.01 -13.01 -1.64
CA GLY A 41 -18.75 -12.49 -0.29
C GLY A 41 -17.98 -13.47 0.60
N ASN A 42 -17.92 -14.75 0.22
CA ASN A 42 -17.18 -15.79 0.90
C ASN A 42 -15.82 -16.11 0.24
N ILE A 43 -15.54 -15.53 -0.93
CA ILE A 43 -14.16 -15.43 -1.38
C ILE A 43 -13.52 -14.47 -0.39
N LYS A 44 -12.70 -15.00 0.52
CA LYS A 44 -11.78 -14.22 1.36
C LYS A 44 -10.99 -13.33 0.40
N THR A 45 -11.51 -12.15 0.10
CA THR A 45 -10.75 -11.10 -0.54
C THR A 45 -9.66 -10.84 0.47
N GLY A 46 -8.45 -11.30 0.13
CA GLY A 46 -7.27 -10.90 0.87
C GLY A 46 -7.37 -9.40 1.08
N ASN A 47 -7.09 -8.93 2.29
CA ASN A 47 -7.34 -7.57 2.70
C ASN A 47 -6.36 -6.66 1.95
N GLU A 48 -6.63 -6.39 0.66
CA GLU A 48 -5.73 -5.69 -0.23
C GLU A 48 -5.44 -4.30 0.33
N THR A 49 -6.44 -3.69 0.98
CA THR A 49 -6.30 -2.45 1.74
C THR A 49 -5.22 -2.57 2.81
N LEU A 50 -5.16 -3.67 3.56
CA LEU A 50 -4.11 -3.93 4.54
C LEU A 50 -2.74 -4.08 3.86
N ARG A 51 -2.65 -4.83 2.76
CA ARG A 51 -1.39 -5.02 2.02
C ARG A 51 -0.83 -3.70 1.48
N TRP A 52 -1.66 -2.89 0.84
CA TRP A 52 -1.28 -1.57 0.34
C TRP A 52 -0.97 -0.59 1.49
N GLY A 53 -1.74 -0.63 2.58
CA GLY A 53 -1.49 0.18 3.77
C GLY A 53 -0.12 -0.12 4.40
N LEU A 54 0.21 -1.40 4.62
CA LEU A 54 1.51 -1.82 5.13
C LEU A 54 2.66 -1.43 4.19
N LEU A 55 2.47 -1.53 2.87
CA LEU A 55 3.47 -1.07 1.90
C LEU A 55 3.80 0.42 2.09
N PHE A 56 2.79 1.29 2.17
CA PHE A 56 3.01 2.73 2.35
C PHE A 56 3.65 3.07 3.69
N ILE A 57 3.26 2.36 4.76
CA ILE A 57 3.90 2.49 6.09
C ILE A 57 5.37 2.06 6.00
N GLY A 58 5.66 0.95 5.33
CA GLY A 58 7.01 0.48 5.07
C GLY A 58 7.85 1.52 4.34
N ILE A 59 7.34 2.08 3.23
CA ILE A 59 8.03 3.14 2.47
C ILE A 59 8.35 4.35 3.36
N ALA A 60 7.39 4.80 4.18
CA ALA A 60 7.61 5.93 5.09
C ALA A 60 8.70 5.63 6.14
N LEU A 61 8.69 4.43 6.73
CA LEU A 61 9.76 3.97 7.62
C LEU A 61 11.10 3.86 6.90
N GLY A 62 11.09 3.48 5.62
CA GLY A 62 12.27 3.40 4.77
C GLY A 62 12.94 4.72 4.50
N PHE A 63 12.17 5.80 4.35
CA PHE A 63 12.72 7.15 4.28
C PHE A 63 13.43 7.53 5.58
N VAL A 64 12.86 7.18 6.73
CA VAL A 64 13.48 7.43 8.03
C VAL A 64 14.76 6.60 8.18
N LEU A 65 14.72 5.31 7.88
CA LEU A 65 15.88 4.40 7.88
C LEU A 65 16.98 4.85 6.91
N GLY A 66 16.63 5.28 5.71
CA GLY A 66 17.59 5.81 4.73
C GLY A 66 18.29 7.08 5.23
N ALA A 67 17.54 7.97 5.89
CA ALA A 67 18.12 9.15 6.54
C ALA A 67 19.09 8.76 7.68
N PHE A 68 18.78 7.70 8.44
CA PHE A 68 19.70 7.13 9.42
C PHE A 68 20.97 6.59 8.75
N PHE A 69 20.84 5.78 7.70
CA PHE A 69 22.01 5.23 7.00
C PHE A 69 22.95 6.30 6.46
N TYR A 70 22.39 7.37 5.89
CA TYR A 70 23.19 8.50 5.41
C TYR A 70 23.86 9.27 6.56
N LYS A 71 23.13 9.54 7.66
CA LYS A 71 23.65 10.30 8.80
C LYS A 71 24.78 9.58 9.55
N PHE A 72 24.76 8.25 9.56
CA PHE A 72 25.81 7.43 10.18
C PHE A 72 26.97 7.10 9.24
N SER A 73 27.02 7.71 8.05
CA SER A 73 28.03 7.43 7.02
C SER A 73 28.17 5.94 6.68
N LEU A 74 27.06 5.19 6.75
CA LEU A 74 27.01 3.77 6.35
C LEU A 74 27.07 3.63 4.81
N PHE A 75 26.65 4.67 4.09
CA PHE A 75 26.76 4.77 2.63
C PHE A 75 27.21 6.17 2.25
N ASP A 76 28.16 6.26 1.32
CA ASP A 76 28.63 7.54 0.75
C ASP A 76 27.60 8.17 -0.19
N ASP A 77 26.80 7.34 -0.86
CA ASP A 77 25.76 7.80 -1.76
C ASP A 77 24.41 7.93 -1.04
N GLN A 78 23.93 9.17 -0.95
CA GLN A 78 22.65 9.52 -0.36
C GLN A 78 21.49 8.78 -1.05
N ILE A 79 21.47 8.73 -2.38
CA ILE A 79 20.40 8.08 -3.16
C ILE A 79 20.37 6.59 -2.84
N PHE A 80 21.55 5.97 -2.77
CA PHE A 80 21.67 4.55 -2.42
C PHE A 80 21.16 4.25 -1.01
N ALA A 81 21.44 5.14 -0.04
CA ALA A 81 20.96 5.02 1.33
C ALA A 81 19.42 5.04 1.41
N TYR A 82 18.77 5.99 0.74
CA TYR A 82 17.31 6.09 0.71
C TYR A 82 16.65 4.95 -0.06
N LEU A 83 17.20 4.57 -1.22
CA LEU A 83 16.65 3.49 -2.03
C LEU A 83 16.70 2.15 -1.27
N THR A 84 17.84 1.86 -0.66
CA THR A 84 18.02 0.67 0.19
C THR A 84 17.06 0.71 1.37
N GLY A 85 16.95 1.84 2.07
CA GLY A 85 16.02 2.00 3.20
C GLY A 85 14.56 1.71 2.83
N ILE A 86 14.09 2.23 1.69
CA ILE A 86 12.72 2.03 1.19
C ILE A 86 12.48 0.58 0.78
N PHE A 87 13.39 -0.05 0.05
CA PHE A 87 13.21 -1.44 -0.38
C PHE A 87 13.23 -2.42 0.80
N LEU A 88 14.12 -2.20 1.76
CA LEU A 88 14.31 -3.09 2.91
C LEU A 88 13.09 -3.04 3.83
N SER A 89 12.66 -1.83 4.22
CA SER A 89 11.48 -1.63 5.07
C SER A 89 10.15 -1.93 4.36
N GLY A 90 10.00 -1.55 3.08
CA GLY A 90 8.82 -1.85 2.27
C GLY A 90 8.63 -3.35 2.05
N GLY A 91 9.72 -4.07 1.78
CA GLY A 91 9.73 -5.53 1.69
C GLY A 91 9.33 -6.20 3.01
N ILE A 92 9.91 -5.76 4.14
CA ILE A 92 9.56 -6.28 5.46
C ILE A 92 8.08 -6.04 5.77
N ALA A 93 7.56 -4.84 5.49
CA ALA A 93 6.16 -4.52 5.76
C ALA A 93 5.18 -5.42 4.98
N LEU A 94 5.49 -5.73 3.71
CA LEU A 94 4.70 -6.69 2.94
C LEU A 94 4.78 -8.11 3.52
N LEU A 95 5.95 -8.52 3.97
CA LEU A 95 6.20 -9.84 4.54
C LEU A 95 5.45 -10.01 5.87
N VAL A 96 5.41 -8.96 6.70
CA VAL A 96 4.56 -8.87 7.90
C VAL A 96 3.08 -8.93 7.51
N GLY A 97 2.67 -8.20 6.47
CA GLY A 97 1.31 -8.26 5.93
C GLY A 97 0.90 -9.67 5.53
N TYR A 98 1.78 -10.41 4.85
CA TYR A 98 1.56 -11.81 4.48
C TYR A 98 1.33 -12.68 5.72
N PHE A 99 2.14 -12.55 6.78
CA PHE A 99 1.95 -13.33 8.00
C PHE A 99 0.66 -12.97 8.76
N ILE A 100 0.26 -11.70 8.77
CA ILE A 100 -1.00 -11.26 9.38
C ILE A 100 -2.19 -11.86 8.62
N GLU A 101 -2.09 -11.92 7.30
CA GLU A 101 -3.13 -12.43 6.42
C GLU A 101 -3.22 -13.96 6.46
N ASN A 102 -2.09 -14.66 6.51
CA ASN A 102 -2.03 -16.13 6.63
C ASN A 102 -2.46 -16.66 8.01
N LYS A 103 -2.45 -15.83 9.06
CA LYS A 103 -2.96 -16.19 10.39
C LYS A 103 -4.50 -16.21 10.47
N LYS A 104 -5.20 -15.86 9.39
CA LYS A 104 -6.65 -15.67 9.34
C LYS A 104 -7.36 -16.75 8.52
#